data_AF-A0A395CTP3-F1
#
_entry.id   AF-A0A395CTP3-F1
#
_cell.length_a   1.000
_cell.length_b   1.000
_cell.length_c   1.000
_cell.angle_alpha   90.00
_cell.angle_beta   90.00
_cell.angle_gamma   90.00
#
_symmetry.space_group_name_H-M   'P 1'
#
loop_
_entity.id
_entity.type
_entity.pdbx_description
1 polymer ?
#
loop_
_entity_poly.entity_id
_entity_poly.type
_entity_poly.pdbx_seq_one_letter_code
_entity_poly.pdbx_strand_id
1 'polypeptide(L)'
;MSASAILKLQAAGFSTEQVTALAELIDTQAATKADLEATEHKLGARIDTVTHEFGSRIDTVTHELGSRIDTVAHELGSKIDAVAHELGSKIDTVDHRHELKSGKLEGDVLLLKWMLGFVLAFEVGIFAKLFLH
;
A
#
# COMPACT_ATOMS: atom_id res chain seq x y z
N MET A 1 62.66 7.16 6.19
CA MET A 1 62.98 8.03 7.37
C MET A 1 63.62 9.35 6.92
N SER A 2 63.45 10.50 7.61
CA SER A 2 64.04 11.77 7.10
C SER A 2 65.55 11.89 7.37
N ALA A 3 66.29 12.57 6.49
CA ALA A 3 67.74 12.79 6.65
C ALA A 3 68.09 13.51 7.98
N SER A 4 67.22 14.42 8.44
CA SER A 4 67.38 15.07 9.75
C SER A 4 67.23 14.09 10.92
N ALA A 5 66.32 13.11 10.81
CA ALA A 5 66.17 12.07 11.83
C ALA A 5 67.38 11.12 11.87
N ILE A 6 67.98 10.81 10.72
CA ILE A 6 69.21 10.01 10.62
C ILE A 6 70.36 10.71 11.37
N LEU A 7 70.59 12.01 11.07
CA LEU A 7 71.66 12.79 11.70
C LEU A 7 71.47 12.94 13.21
N LYS A 8 70.23 13.12 13.68
CA LYS A 8 69.92 13.22 15.12
C LYS A 8 70.21 11.92 15.87
N LEU A 9 69.93 10.76 15.27
CA LEU A 9 70.23 9.47 15.88
C LEU A 9 71.73 9.20 15.91
N GLN A 10 72.47 9.54 14.86
CA GLN A 10 73.92 9.42 14.85
C GLN A 10 74.58 10.34 15.89
N ALA A 11 74.09 11.57 16.04
CA ALA A 11 74.55 12.51 17.07
C ALA A 11 74.23 12.04 18.50
N ALA A 12 73.21 11.18 18.67
CA ALA A 12 72.86 10.56 19.95
C ALA A 12 73.72 9.30 20.27
N GLY A 13 74.67 8.94 19.41
CA GLY A 13 75.63 7.85 19.65
C GLY A 13 75.27 6.50 19.03
N PHE A 14 74.24 6.41 18.19
CA PHE A 14 73.92 5.20 17.42
C PHE A 14 74.89 5.01 16.24
N SER A 15 75.29 3.76 15.96
CA SER A 15 76.18 3.45 14.83
C SER A 15 75.47 3.63 13.49
N THR A 16 76.24 3.84 12.43
CA THR A 16 75.70 3.95 11.06
C THR A 16 74.96 2.68 10.66
N GLU A 17 75.41 1.48 11.06
CA GLU A 17 74.68 0.24 10.76
C GLU A 17 73.33 0.20 11.47
N GLN A 18 73.26 0.62 12.74
CA GLN A 18 72.01 0.63 13.52
C GLN A 18 70.97 1.57 12.91
N VAL A 19 71.39 2.78 12.53
CA VAL A 19 70.47 3.77 11.92
C VAL A 19 70.04 3.35 10.52
N THR A 20 70.94 2.71 9.75
CA THR A 20 70.63 2.19 8.41
C THR A 20 69.63 1.04 8.47
N ALA A 21 69.83 0.07 9.37
CA ALA A 21 68.92 -1.05 9.57
C ALA A 21 67.51 -0.59 10.01
N LEU A 22 67.44 0.43 10.89
CA LEU A 22 66.17 1.03 11.29
C LEU A 22 65.49 1.78 10.14
N ALA A 23 66.25 2.53 9.34
CA ALA A 23 65.72 3.23 8.18
C ALA A 23 65.14 2.23 7.14
N GLU A 24 65.85 1.13 6.88
CA GLU A 24 65.41 0.07 5.98
C GLU A 24 64.16 -0.65 6.50
N LEU A 25 64.06 -0.91 7.81
CA LEU A 25 62.85 -1.45 8.43
C LEU A 25 61.66 -0.50 8.29
N ILE A 26 61.87 0.80 8.54
CA ILE A 26 60.81 1.81 8.40
C ILE A 26 60.35 1.92 6.95
N ASP A 27 61.27 1.95 5.99
CA ASP A 27 60.92 2.11 4.58
C ASP A 27 60.25 0.84 3.99
N THR A 28 60.49 -0.34 4.57
CA THR A 28 59.90 -1.61 4.09
C THR A 28 58.63 -2.03 4.82
N GLN A 29 58.47 -1.70 6.10
CA GLN A 29 57.36 -2.21 6.92
C GLN A 29 56.43 -1.14 7.47
N ALA A 30 56.84 0.13 7.52
CA ALA A 30 55.98 1.17 8.07
C ALA A 30 55.07 1.75 6.99
N ALA A 31 53.76 1.79 7.25
CA ALA A 31 52.86 2.64 6.50
C ALA A 31 53.17 4.10 6.83
N THR A 32 53.35 4.93 5.81
CA THR A 32 53.56 6.36 6.00
C THR A 32 52.22 7.05 6.29
N LYS A 33 52.29 8.29 6.79
CA LYS A 33 51.10 9.14 6.96
C LYS A 33 50.35 9.32 5.63
N ALA A 34 51.07 9.45 4.52
CA ALA A 34 50.47 9.60 3.20
C ALA A 34 49.71 8.33 2.77
N ASP A 35 50.22 7.14 3.10
CA ASP A 35 49.54 5.87 2.82
C ASP A 35 48.22 5.75 3.59
N LEU A 36 48.22 6.19 4.86
CA LEU A 36 47.03 6.25 5.68
C LEU A 36 46.00 7.24 5.12
N GLU A 37 46.41 8.46 4.79
CA GLU A 37 45.52 9.49 4.21
C GLU A 37 44.94 9.04 2.86
N ALA A 38 45.75 8.40 2.01
CA ALA A 38 45.26 7.84 0.74
C ALA A 38 44.24 6.71 0.96
N THR A 39 44.48 5.86 1.97
CA THR A 39 43.55 4.78 2.34
C THR A 39 42.25 5.35 2.92
N GLU A 40 42.33 6.34 3.79
CA GLU A 40 41.17 7.05 4.35
C GLU A 40 40.32 7.67 3.24
N HIS A 41 40.93 8.42 2.32
CA HIS A 41 40.22 8.98 1.17
C HIS A 41 39.55 7.92 0.29
N LYS A 42 40.26 6.81 0.02
CA LYS A 42 39.70 5.70 -0.77
C LYS A 42 38.51 5.05 -0.07
N LEU A 43 38.58 4.87 1.26
CA LEU A 43 37.48 4.32 2.04
C LEU A 43 36.29 5.29 2.09
N GLY A 44 36.54 6.59 2.29
CA GLY A 44 35.51 7.63 2.24
C GLY A 44 34.76 7.62 0.91
N ALA A 45 35.48 7.66 -0.22
CA ALA A 45 34.86 7.62 -1.54
C ALA A 45 34.03 6.34 -1.79
N ARG A 46 34.48 5.19 -1.26
CA ARG A 46 33.71 3.93 -1.34
C ARG A 46 32.45 3.99 -0.48
N ILE A 47 32.53 4.56 0.73
CA ILE A 47 31.38 4.74 1.62
C ILE A 47 30.36 5.68 0.96
N ASP A 48 30.80 6.78 0.38
CA ASP A 48 29.92 7.73 -0.31
C ASP A 48 29.20 7.06 -1.49
N THR A 49 29.94 6.29 -2.29
CA THR A 49 29.38 5.52 -3.42
C THR A 49 28.30 4.55 -2.95
N VAL A 50 28.59 3.76 -1.91
CA VAL A 50 27.65 2.78 -1.35
C VAL A 50 26.43 3.47 -0.75
N THR A 51 26.63 4.58 -0.02
CA THR A 51 25.54 5.38 0.55
C THR A 51 24.60 5.89 -0.53
N HIS A 52 25.15 6.43 -1.62
CA HIS A 52 24.36 6.91 -2.74
C HIS A 52 23.60 5.78 -3.45
N GLU A 53 24.25 4.63 -3.69
CA GLU A 53 23.59 3.46 -4.29
C GLU A 53 22.42 2.97 -3.43
N PHE A 54 22.62 2.85 -2.11
CA PHE A 54 21.54 2.46 -1.19
C PHE A 54 20.42 3.48 -1.16
N GLY A 55 20.72 4.78 -1.13
CA GLY A 55 19.71 5.83 -1.21
C GLY A 55 18.85 5.70 -2.47
N SER A 56 19.49 5.56 -3.64
CA SER A 56 18.78 5.39 -4.91
C SER A 56 17.90 4.13 -4.96
N ARG A 57 18.37 3.03 -4.36
CA ARG A 57 17.60 1.78 -4.26
C ARG A 57 16.39 1.95 -3.33
N ILE A 58 16.53 2.67 -2.22
CA ILE A 58 15.42 2.97 -1.31
C ILE A 58 14.37 3.83 -2.02
N ASP A 59 14.80 4.86 -2.75
CA ASP A 59 13.88 5.73 -3.51
C ASP A 59 13.10 4.93 -4.56
N THR A 60 13.79 4.05 -5.29
CA THR A 60 13.17 3.16 -6.28
C THR A 60 12.11 2.25 -5.66
N VAL A 61 12.44 1.57 -4.56
CA VAL A 61 11.50 0.69 -3.85
C VAL A 61 10.32 1.47 -3.29
N THR A 62 10.57 2.67 -2.75
CA THR A 62 9.52 3.54 -2.22
C THR A 62 8.53 3.93 -3.31
N HIS A 63 9.04 4.31 -4.49
CA HIS A 63 8.20 4.67 -5.63
C HIS A 63 7.38 3.47 -6.16
N GLU A 64 8.02 2.30 -6.30
CA GLU A 64 7.34 1.08 -6.73
C GLU A 64 6.21 0.67 -5.77
N LEU A 65 6.48 0.69 -4.46
CA LEU A 65 5.47 0.39 -3.45
C LEU A 65 4.32 1.40 -3.48
N GLY A 66 4.61 2.69 -3.64
CA GLY A 66 3.60 3.73 -3.81
C GLY A 66 2.67 3.44 -5.01
N SER A 67 3.26 3.18 -6.17
CA SER A 67 2.50 2.86 -7.40
C SER A 67 1.64 1.60 -7.25
N ARG A 68 2.15 0.57 -6.55
CA ARG A 68 1.38 -0.65 -6.26
C ARG A 68 0.22 -0.38 -5.31
N ILE A 69 0.40 0.46 -4.31
CA ILE A 69 -0.68 0.87 -3.39
C ILE A 69 -1.77 1.61 -4.17
N ASP A 70 -1.40 2.56 -5.01
CA ASP A 70 -2.36 3.33 -5.82
C ASP A 70 -3.17 2.43 -6.77
N THR A 71 -2.50 1.45 -7.38
CA THR A 71 -3.14 0.46 -8.25
C THR A 71 -4.18 -0.37 -7.47
N VAL A 72 -3.79 -0.90 -6.31
CA VAL A 72 -4.70 -1.68 -5.45
C VAL A 72 -5.88 -0.84 -4.96
N ALA A 73 -5.64 0.42 -4.59
CA ALA A 73 -6.68 1.34 -4.16
C ALA A 73 -7.70 1.58 -5.29
N HIS A 74 -7.22 1.79 -6.52
CA HIS A 74 -8.09 1.98 -7.68
C HIS A 74 -8.92 0.73 -8.00
N GLU A 75 -8.30 -0.45 -8.00
CA GLU A 75 -9.00 -1.72 -8.23
C GLU A 75 -10.07 -2.00 -7.18
N LEU A 76 -9.78 -1.73 -5.91
CA LEU A 76 -10.75 -1.88 -4.83
C LEU A 76 -11.91 -0.88 -4.97
N GLY A 77 -11.61 0.37 -5.32
CA GLY A 77 -12.64 1.38 -5.60
C GLY A 77 -13.59 0.93 -6.71
N SER A 78 -13.04 0.49 -7.84
CA SER A 78 -13.81 -0.03 -8.98
C SER A 78 -14.69 -1.24 -8.60
N LYS A 79 -14.17 -2.16 -7.78
CA LYS A 79 -14.96 -3.30 -7.26
C LYS A 79 -16.09 -2.86 -6.35
N ILE A 80 -15.86 -1.88 -5.49
CA ILE A 80 -16.90 -1.32 -4.61
C ILE A 80 -18.01 -0.68 -5.44
N ASP A 81 -17.66 0.12 -6.45
CA ASP A 81 -18.63 0.76 -7.34
C ASP A 81 -19.46 -0.26 -8.12
N ALA A 82 -18.82 -1.31 -8.62
CA ALA A 82 -19.50 -2.40 -9.32
C ALA A 82 -20.50 -3.13 -8.41
N VAL A 83 -20.10 -3.45 -7.17
CA VAL A 83 -20.98 -4.08 -6.18
C VAL A 83 -22.13 -3.16 -5.80
N ALA A 84 -21.87 -1.86 -5.61
CA ALA A 84 -22.90 -0.87 -5.29
C ALA A 84 -23.95 -0.79 -6.42
N HIS A 85 -23.50 -0.76 -7.68
CA HIS A 85 -24.39 -0.76 -8.83
C HIS A 85 -25.22 -2.06 -8.93
N GLU A 86 -24.59 -3.23 -8.75
CA GLU A 86 -25.30 -4.53 -8.78
C GLU A 86 -26.38 -4.61 -7.68
N LEU A 87 -26.05 -4.17 -6.46
CA LEU A 87 -26.99 -4.15 -5.35
C LEU A 87 -28.14 -3.16 -5.60
N GLY A 88 -27.85 -1.97 -6.13
CA GLY A 88 -28.87 -1.00 -6.53
C GLY A 88 -29.85 -1.59 -7.54
N SER A 89 -29.35 -2.21 -8.60
CA SER A 89 -30.19 -2.87 -9.62
C SER A 89 -31.04 -4.01 -9.06
N LYS A 90 -30.51 -4.79 -8.11
CA LYS A 90 -31.28 -5.84 -7.42
C LYS A 90 -32.38 -5.25 -6.54
N ILE A 91 -32.11 -4.15 -5.83
CA ILE A 91 -33.11 -3.44 -5.02
C ILE A 91 -34.24 -2.94 -5.92
N ASP A 92 -33.91 -2.23 -7.01
CA ASP A 92 -34.91 -1.73 -7.96
C ASP A 92 -35.80 -2.86 -8.52
N THR A 93 -35.19 -4.01 -8.83
CA THR A 93 -35.91 -5.20 -9.30
C THR A 93 -36.87 -5.76 -8.24
N VAL A 94 -36.45 -5.77 -6.97
CA VAL A 94 -37.29 -6.22 -5.86
C VAL A 94 -38.43 -5.25 -5.62
N ASP A 95 -38.16 -3.94 -5.61
CA ASP A 95 -39.17 -2.90 -5.42
C ASP A 95 -40.22 -2.95 -6.52
N HIS A 96 -39.82 -3.04 -7.80
CA HIS A 96 -40.77 -3.17 -8.90
C HIS A 96 -41.64 -4.43 -8.78
N ARG A 97 -41.06 -5.56 -8.36
CA ARG A 97 -41.82 -6.79 -8.12
C ARG A 97 -42.83 -6.63 -6.98
N HIS A 98 -42.46 -5.89 -5.93
CA HIS A 98 -43.35 -5.61 -4.80
C HIS A 98 -44.50 -4.69 -5.22
N GLU A 99 -44.24 -3.63 -5.99
CA GLU A 99 -45.27 -2.74 -6.54
C GLU A 99 -46.29 -3.52 -7.39
N LEU A 100 -45.82 -4.38 -8.30
CA LEU A 100 -46.69 -5.21 -9.13
C LEU A 100 -47.57 -6.16 -8.29
N LYS A 101 -47.00 -6.80 -7.27
CA LYS A 101 -47.75 -7.68 -6.37
C LYS A 101 -48.76 -6.90 -5.54
N SER A 102 -48.40 -5.71 -5.04
CA SER A 102 -49.31 -4.84 -4.29
C SER A 102 -50.49 -4.41 -5.16
N GLY A 103 -50.23 -3.91 -6.37
CA GLY A 103 -51.28 -3.51 -7.30
C GLY A 103 -52.21 -4.66 -7.70
N LYS A 104 -51.66 -5.87 -7.90
CA LYS A 104 -52.48 -7.07 -8.13
C LYS A 104 -53.38 -7.38 -6.92
N LEU A 105 -52.82 -7.36 -5.72
CA LEU A 105 -53.56 -7.65 -4.49
C LEU A 105 -54.67 -6.60 -4.25
N GLU A 106 -54.40 -5.33 -4.51
CA GLU A 106 -55.41 -4.26 -4.45
C GLU A 106 -56.57 -4.52 -5.42
N GLY A 107 -56.28 -4.95 -6.64
CA GLY A 107 -57.29 -5.36 -7.62
C GLY A 107 -58.12 -6.55 -7.15
N ASP A 108 -57.48 -7.60 -6.64
CA ASP A 108 -58.16 -8.79 -6.11
C ASP A 108 -59.07 -8.42 -4.92
N VAL A 109 -58.63 -7.53 -4.03
CA VAL A 109 -59.43 -7.03 -2.89
C VAL A 109 -60.63 -6.20 -3.35
N LEU A 110 -60.47 -5.35 -4.37
CA LEU A 110 -61.58 -4.59 -4.94
C LEU A 110 -62.66 -5.51 -5.55
N LEU A 111 -62.23 -6.52 -6.30
CA LEU A 111 -63.13 -7.54 -6.84
C LEU A 111 -63.87 -8.28 -5.73
N LEU A 112 -63.16 -8.71 -4.68
CA LEU A 112 -63.77 -9.40 -3.55
C LEU A 112 -64.81 -8.51 -2.84
N LYS A 113 -64.50 -7.22 -2.61
CA LYS A 113 -65.46 -6.25 -2.05
C LYS A 113 -66.70 -6.10 -2.93
N TRP A 114 -66.52 -6.04 -4.25
CA TRP A 114 -67.62 -5.93 -5.20
C TRP A 114 -68.51 -7.17 -5.20
N MET A 115 -67.92 -8.37 -5.23
CA MET A 115 -68.64 -9.64 -5.13
C MET A 115 -69.41 -9.77 -3.83
N LEU A 116 -68.80 -9.38 -2.70
CA LEU A 116 -69.47 -9.39 -1.39
C LEU A 116 -70.70 -8.47 -1.38
N GLY A 117 -70.59 -7.28 -1.97
CA GLY A 117 -71.72 -6.37 -2.13
C GLY A 117 -72.86 -6.98 -2.96
N PHE A 118 -72.53 -7.67 -4.06
CA PHE A 118 -73.52 -8.37 -4.88
C PHE A 118 -74.21 -9.50 -4.12
N VAL A 119 -73.45 -10.34 -3.40
CA VAL A 119 -73.98 -11.44 -2.59
C VAL A 119 -74.91 -10.89 -1.50
N LEU A 120 -74.51 -9.85 -0.76
CA LEU A 120 -75.35 -9.23 0.26
C LEU A 120 -76.65 -8.66 -0.33
N ALA A 121 -76.59 -7.99 -1.48
CA ALA A 121 -77.78 -7.47 -2.15
C ALA A 121 -78.74 -8.59 -2.59
N PHE A 122 -78.19 -9.69 -3.10
CA PHE A 122 -78.95 -10.88 -3.48
C PHE A 122 -79.66 -11.52 -2.28
N GLU A 123 -78.95 -11.70 -1.15
CA GLU A 123 -79.51 -12.23 0.10
C GLU A 123 -80.63 -11.35 0.66
N VAL A 124 -80.44 -10.02 0.69
CA VAL A 124 -81.47 -9.06 1.13
C VAL A 124 -82.72 -9.15 0.24
N GLY A 125 -82.54 -9.30 -1.08
CA GLY A 125 -83.65 -9.45 -2.02
C GLY A 125 -84.47 -10.72 -1.78
N ILE A 126 -83.80 -11.85 -1.53
CA ILE A 126 -84.47 -13.11 -1.17
C ILE A 126 -85.24 -12.95 0.16
N PHE A 127 -84.59 -12.38 1.18
CA PHE A 127 -85.21 -12.16 2.48
C PHE A 127 -86.45 -11.27 2.40
N ALA A 128 -86.36 -10.14 1.68
CA ALA A 128 -87.51 -9.25 1.47
C ALA A 128 -88.68 -9.99 0.79
N LYS A 129 -88.39 -10.83 -0.21
CA LYS A 129 -89.43 -11.61 -0.92
C LYS A 129 -90.08 -12.69 -0.03
N LEU A 130 -89.32 -13.29 0.89
CA LEU A 130 -89.82 -14.35 1.78
C LEU A 130 -90.63 -13.83 2.97
N PHE A 131 -90.36 -12.62 3.47
CA PHE A 131 -90.92 -12.11 4.73
C PHE A 131 -91.86 -10.90 4.60
N LEU A 132 -91.86 -10.16 3.47
CA LEU A 132 -92.77 -9.02 3.24
C LEU A 132 -93.97 -9.34 2.33
N HIS A 133 -94.25 -10.61 2.04
CA HIS A 133 -95.43 -11.04 1.28
C HIS A 133 -96.27 -12.05 2.06
#